data_AF-A0A658KA12-F1
#
_entry.id   AF-A0A658KA12-F1
#
_cell.length_a   1.000
_cell.length_b   1.000
_cell.length_c   1.000
_cell.angle_alpha   90.00
_cell.angle_beta   90.00
_cell.angle_gamma   90.00
#
_symmetry.space_group_name_H-M   'P 1'
#
loop_
_entity.id
_entity.type
_entity.pdbx_description
1 polymer ?
#
loop_
_entity_poly.entity_id
_entity_poly.type
_entity_poly.pdbx_seq_one_letter_code
_entity_poly.pdbx_strand_id
1 'polypeptide(L)'
;MIMSRGLSKSLANASVSLKLAIGFGLVLLMTLMISATGWFSNQALIDRGDRVTAIAQVNELTLQLRINRMSYEALYNAETAAQVRSTLDQLDAALQSARNLLRSPENLQLLDAQTQATRDYRQSFEDMSKAIETREASRSQMGENADKAVDQADRIEAELLKADNILAFKRIVGVSKLIQQARFQVRGYTYSGRPDFEKDANKAIDDAVTGINTLAGDISSDYSPMLQQAIAGLNGYRAAVGKYRDAQAASKAALEKMTTLGVSMLATSNDLIIRQNKSRDADSAKSVTMIAAATALALVLSILAAWVITRQITTPLQETLEVVERVASGDLSRNLKVDRKDELGKLQATIQRMTVSLRELVGGIRDGVTQIASEAEELSAVTEQTSAGVNSQKVETDQVATAMHEMTATVQEVARNAEEASEAAVAADRQARDGERVVNEAIAQIERLASSVGNSSEAMGALKQESDKIGSVLDVIKSVAEQTNLLALNAA
;
A
#
# COMPACT_ATOMS: atom_id res chain seq x y z
N MET A 1 5.24 -14.50 -28.41
CA MET A 1 6.61 -14.34 -27.87
C MET A 1 7.25 -12.97 -28.17
N ILE A 2 6.67 -12.11 -29.03
CA ILE A 2 7.21 -10.77 -29.35
C ILE A 2 6.67 -9.68 -28.39
N MET A 3 5.41 -9.76 -27.93
CA MET A 3 4.86 -8.83 -26.93
C MET A 3 5.56 -8.90 -25.56
N SER A 4 6.08 -10.06 -25.15
CA SER A 4 6.76 -10.21 -23.84
C SER A 4 8.11 -9.49 -23.77
N ARG A 5 8.83 -9.37 -24.90
CA ARG A 5 10.12 -8.65 -24.96
C ARG A 5 9.97 -7.13 -24.86
N GLY A 6 8.88 -6.57 -25.39
CA GLY A 6 8.58 -5.14 -25.28
C GLY A 6 8.20 -4.74 -23.86
N LEU A 7 7.27 -5.49 -23.25
CA LEU A 7 6.86 -5.30 -21.87
C LEU A 7 8.01 -5.52 -20.88
N SER A 8 8.86 -6.52 -21.09
CA SER A 8 10.01 -6.77 -20.21
C SER A 8 11.05 -5.63 -20.27
N LYS A 9 11.30 -5.05 -21.45
CA LYS A 9 12.20 -3.90 -21.62
C LYS A 9 11.61 -2.61 -21.04
N SER A 10 10.31 -2.39 -21.23
CA SER A 10 9.61 -1.24 -20.64
C SER A 10 9.61 -1.32 -19.11
N LEU A 11 9.30 -2.50 -18.56
CA LEU A 11 9.34 -2.75 -17.13
C LEU A 11 10.78 -2.64 -16.59
N ALA A 12 11.80 -3.13 -17.31
CA ALA A 12 13.18 -3.01 -16.85
C ALA A 12 13.62 -1.56 -16.63
N ASN A 13 13.16 -0.63 -17.47
CA ASN A 13 13.46 0.79 -17.40
C ASN A 13 12.52 1.61 -16.50
N ALA A 14 11.43 1.01 -16.01
CA ALA A 14 10.53 1.65 -15.04
C ALA A 14 11.21 1.78 -13.67
N SER A 15 10.86 2.82 -12.92
CA SER A 15 11.37 3.01 -11.57
C SER A 15 11.01 1.84 -10.65
N VAL A 16 11.85 1.59 -9.65
CA VAL A 16 11.58 0.60 -8.60
C VAL A 16 10.26 0.90 -7.89
N SER A 17 9.97 2.18 -7.63
CA SER A 17 8.70 2.61 -7.02
C SER A 17 7.49 2.25 -7.87
N LEU A 18 7.56 2.43 -9.20
CA LEU A 18 6.47 2.09 -10.11
C LEU A 18 6.26 0.57 -10.20
N LYS A 19 7.33 -0.23 -10.21
CA LYS A 19 7.26 -1.70 -10.21
C LYS A 19 6.54 -2.21 -8.95
N LEU A 20 6.92 -1.69 -7.78
CA LEU A 20 6.28 -2.03 -6.50
C LEU A 20 4.83 -1.53 -6.46
N ALA A 21 4.56 -0.30 -6.90
CA ALA A 21 3.21 0.25 -6.95
C ALA A 21 2.27 -0.57 -7.84
N ILE A 22 2.75 -1.07 -8.99
CA ILE A 22 1.96 -1.97 -9.86
C ILE A 22 1.70 -3.30 -9.15
N GLY A 23 2.71 -3.90 -8.52
CA GLY A 23 2.57 -5.17 -7.79
C GLY A 23 1.57 -5.07 -6.62
N PHE A 24 1.78 -4.12 -5.72
CA PHE A 24 0.88 -3.88 -4.59
C PHE A 24 -0.50 -3.38 -5.03
N GLY A 25 -0.56 -2.53 -6.06
CA GLY A 25 -1.82 -2.04 -6.64
C GLY A 25 -2.65 -3.18 -7.22
N LEU A 26 -2.03 -4.14 -7.89
CA LEU A 26 -2.71 -5.34 -8.39
C LEU A 26 -3.26 -6.19 -7.24
N VAL A 27 -2.49 -6.39 -6.17
CA VAL A 27 -2.96 -7.13 -4.98
C VAL A 27 -4.16 -6.42 -4.33
N LEU A 28 -4.08 -5.10 -4.14
CA LEU A 28 -5.19 -4.31 -3.58
C LEU A 28 -6.44 -4.37 -4.45
N LEU A 29 -6.29 -4.28 -5.78
CA LEU A 29 -7.39 -4.37 -6.73
C LEU A 29 -8.04 -5.77 -6.69
N MET A 30 -7.24 -6.83 -6.60
CA MET A 30 -7.75 -8.20 -6.44
C MET A 30 -8.49 -8.37 -5.11
N THR A 31 -7.95 -7.85 -4.01
CA THR A 31 -8.63 -7.86 -2.72
C THR A 31 -9.97 -7.13 -2.79
N LEU A 32 -10.02 -5.95 -3.41
CA LEU A 32 -11.27 -5.21 -3.62
C LEU A 32 -12.29 -6.01 -4.44
N MET A 33 -11.86 -6.68 -5.51
CA MET A 33 -12.76 -7.52 -6.31
C MET A 33 -13.29 -8.72 -5.53
N ILE A 34 -12.45 -9.39 -4.74
CA ILE A 34 -12.88 -10.51 -3.88
C ILE A 34 -13.87 -10.00 -2.82
N SER A 35 -13.57 -8.90 -2.15
CA SER A 35 -14.46 -8.27 -1.16
C SER A 35 -15.80 -7.85 -1.78
N ALA A 36 -15.79 -7.23 -2.96
CA ALA A 36 -17.01 -6.85 -3.67
C ALA A 36 -17.85 -8.07 -4.05
N THR A 37 -17.22 -9.13 -4.56
CA THR A 37 -17.91 -10.39 -4.90
C THR A 37 -18.55 -11.03 -3.67
N GLY A 38 -17.80 -11.06 -2.55
CA GLY A 38 -18.31 -11.53 -1.26
C GLY A 38 -19.49 -10.70 -0.77
N TRP A 39 -19.42 -9.38 -0.86
CA TRP A 39 -20.48 -8.46 -0.47
C TRP A 39 -21.77 -8.69 -1.26
N PHE A 40 -21.70 -8.70 -2.60
CA PHE A 40 -22.87 -8.93 -3.44
C PHE A 40 -23.47 -10.32 -3.25
N SER A 41 -22.63 -11.35 -3.06
CA SER A 41 -23.11 -12.70 -2.74
C SER A 41 -23.86 -12.73 -1.41
N ASN A 42 -23.33 -12.07 -0.38
CA ASN A 42 -23.97 -12.04 0.93
C ASN A 42 -25.31 -11.29 0.87
N GLN A 43 -25.36 -10.17 0.16
CA GLN A 43 -26.60 -9.42 -0.04
C GLN A 43 -27.66 -10.24 -0.79
N ALA A 44 -27.28 -10.97 -1.84
CA ALA A 44 -28.20 -11.87 -2.54
C ALA A 44 -28.74 -13.01 -1.64
N LEU A 45 -27.92 -13.52 -0.71
CA LEU A 45 -28.36 -14.52 0.28
C LEU A 45 -29.33 -13.93 1.31
N ILE A 46 -29.09 -12.70 1.77
CA ILE A 46 -29.99 -11.97 2.68
C ILE A 46 -31.35 -11.74 2.00
N ASP A 47 -31.36 -11.19 0.77
CA ASP A 47 -32.58 -10.94 0.01
C ASP A 47 -33.41 -12.22 -0.20
N ARG A 48 -32.74 -13.37 -0.37
CA ARG A 48 -33.40 -14.68 -0.47
C ARG A 48 -33.94 -15.16 0.88
N GLY A 49 -33.21 -14.90 1.97
CA GLY A 49 -33.68 -15.13 3.34
C GLY A 49 -34.98 -14.38 3.61
N ASP A 50 -35.05 -13.10 3.25
CA ASP A 50 -36.25 -12.27 3.43
C ASP A 50 -37.46 -12.82 2.68
N ARG A 51 -37.26 -13.33 1.45
CA ARG A 51 -38.32 -13.99 0.67
C ARG A 51 -38.83 -15.25 1.36
N VAL A 52 -37.92 -16.10 1.87
CA VAL A 52 -38.30 -17.33 2.59
C VAL A 52 -39.06 -17.00 3.86
N THR A 53 -38.61 -16.00 4.62
CA THR A 53 -39.29 -15.53 5.84
C THR A 53 -40.70 -15.02 5.53
N ALA A 54 -40.88 -14.26 4.46
CA ALA A 54 -42.21 -13.80 4.05
C ALA A 54 -43.16 -14.97 3.71
N ILE A 55 -42.68 -15.99 3.00
CA ILE A 55 -43.51 -17.18 2.72
C ILE A 55 -43.77 -18.01 3.99
N ALA A 56 -42.79 -18.09 4.89
CA ALA A 56 -42.94 -18.79 6.17
C ALA A 56 -44.01 -18.13 7.04
N GLN A 57 -44.08 -16.80 7.06
CA GLN A 57 -45.14 -16.04 7.75
C GLN A 57 -46.52 -16.35 7.15
N VAL A 58 -46.64 -16.42 5.82
CA VAL A 58 -47.87 -16.85 5.14
C VAL A 58 -48.28 -18.27 5.54
N ASN A 59 -47.31 -19.19 5.62
CA ASN A 59 -47.53 -20.56 6.06
C ASN A 59 -48.01 -20.65 7.53
N GLU A 60 -47.37 -19.90 8.43
CA GLU A 60 -47.74 -19.82 9.84
C GLU A 60 -49.14 -19.25 10.04
N LEU A 61 -49.47 -18.14 9.36
CA LEU A 61 -50.81 -17.54 9.40
C LEU A 61 -51.86 -18.49 8.83
N THR A 62 -51.53 -19.29 7.82
CA THR A 62 -52.44 -20.33 7.29
C THR A 62 -52.70 -21.43 8.33
N LEU A 63 -51.69 -21.83 9.12
CA LEU A 63 -51.88 -22.75 10.25
C LEU A 63 -52.75 -22.12 11.34
N GLN A 64 -52.45 -20.88 11.72
CA GLN A 64 -53.23 -20.14 12.73
C GLN A 64 -54.68 -19.94 12.30
N LEU A 65 -54.92 -19.68 11.01
CA LEU A 65 -56.26 -19.57 10.44
C LEU A 65 -57.06 -20.85 10.65
N ARG A 66 -56.45 -22.01 10.40
CA ARG A 66 -57.09 -23.31 10.62
C ARG A 66 -57.37 -23.56 12.11
N ILE A 67 -56.45 -23.17 13.00
CA ILE A 67 -56.65 -23.25 14.46
C ILE A 67 -57.83 -22.38 14.89
N ASN A 68 -57.85 -21.11 14.49
CA ASN A 68 -58.92 -20.17 14.84
C ASN A 68 -60.27 -20.64 14.26
N ARG A 69 -60.28 -21.22 13.05
CA ARG A 69 -61.49 -21.82 12.46
C ARG A 69 -61.98 -23.02 13.28
N MET A 70 -61.09 -23.90 13.74
CA MET A 70 -61.48 -25.01 14.64
C MET A 70 -62.04 -24.50 15.97
N SER A 71 -61.47 -23.43 16.54
CA SER A 71 -62.02 -22.77 17.73
C SER A 71 -63.42 -22.21 17.47
N TYR A 72 -63.66 -21.60 16.31
CA TYR A 72 -64.99 -21.16 15.91
C TYR A 72 -65.97 -22.32 15.74
N GLU A 73 -65.55 -23.43 15.13
CA GLU A 73 -66.37 -24.64 14.98
C GLU A 73 -66.78 -25.25 16.34
N ALA A 74 -65.95 -25.09 17.37
CA ALA A 74 -66.26 -25.57 18.71
C ALA A 74 -67.26 -24.68 19.47
N LEU A 75 -67.22 -23.36 19.26
CA LEU A 75 -67.94 -22.39 20.10
C LEU A 75 -69.05 -21.61 19.40
N TYR A 76 -68.99 -21.46 18.07
CA TYR A 76 -69.95 -20.73 17.25
C TYR A 76 -70.28 -19.31 17.74
N ASN A 77 -69.29 -18.59 18.27
CA ASN A 77 -69.49 -17.27 18.88
C ASN A 77 -68.82 -16.15 18.09
N ALA A 78 -69.24 -14.90 18.38
CA ALA A 78 -68.75 -13.72 17.65
C ALA A 78 -67.25 -13.46 17.84
N GLU A 79 -66.71 -13.79 19.02
CA GLU A 79 -65.29 -13.58 19.35
C GLU A 79 -64.38 -14.46 18.49
N THR A 80 -64.64 -15.78 18.46
CA THR A 80 -63.88 -16.71 17.62
C THR A 80 -64.08 -16.43 16.13
N ALA A 81 -65.26 -15.95 15.72
CA ALA A 81 -65.46 -15.48 14.34
C ALA A 81 -64.60 -14.26 14.00
N ALA A 82 -64.48 -13.31 14.92
CA ALA A 82 -63.61 -12.14 14.74
C ALA A 82 -62.12 -12.54 14.67
N GLN A 83 -61.68 -13.55 15.44
CA GLN A 83 -60.32 -14.08 15.35
C GLN A 83 -60.03 -14.67 13.97
N VAL A 84 -60.96 -15.42 13.38
CA VAL A 84 -60.80 -15.96 12.02
C VAL A 84 -60.67 -14.83 10.99
N ARG A 85 -61.56 -13.83 11.04
CA ARG A 85 -61.52 -12.67 10.14
C ARG A 85 -60.21 -11.89 10.27
N SER A 86 -59.76 -11.64 11.50
CA SER A 86 -58.50 -10.97 11.78
C SER A 86 -57.30 -11.73 11.20
N THR A 87 -57.25 -13.06 11.35
CA THR A 87 -56.16 -13.85 10.74
C THR A 87 -56.22 -13.85 9.22
N LEU A 88 -57.41 -13.84 8.61
CA LEU A 88 -57.54 -13.68 7.15
C LEU A 88 -56.99 -12.32 6.69
N ASP A 89 -57.26 -11.24 7.42
CA ASP A 89 -56.72 -9.90 7.10
C ASP A 89 -55.19 -9.85 7.23
N GLN A 90 -54.63 -10.48 8.26
CA GLN A 90 -53.19 -10.63 8.42
C GLN A 90 -52.56 -11.46 7.30
N LEU A 91 -53.25 -12.53 6.87
CA LEU A 91 -52.80 -13.38 5.77
C LEU A 91 -52.80 -12.64 4.44
N ASP A 92 -53.82 -11.82 4.16
CA ASP A 92 -53.87 -10.94 2.99
C ASP A 92 -52.68 -9.96 2.99
N ALA A 93 -52.37 -9.34 4.13
CA ALA A 93 -51.21 -8.43 4.26
C ALA A 93 -49.86 -9.15 4.08
N ALA A 94 -49.72 -10.36 4.63
CA ALA A 94 -48.53 -11.18 4.47
C ALA A 94 -48.34 -11.62 3.01
N LEU A 95 -49.42 -11.98 2.31
CA LEU A 95 -49.39 -12.31 0.88
C LEU A 95 -48.99 -11.11 0.01
N GLN A 96 -49.47 -9.91 0.32
CA GLN A 96 -49.03 -8.69 -0.36
C GLN A 96 -47.54 -8.41 -0.12
N SER A 97 -47.07 -8.60 1.12
CA SER A 97 -45.64 -8.44 1.47
C SER A 97 -44.77 -9.44 0.71
N ALA A 98 -45.18 -10.71 0.65
CA ALA A 98 -44.51 -11.74 -0.14
C ALA A 98 -44.49 -11.38 -1.64
N ARG A 99 -45.60 -10.86 -2.20
CA ARG A 99 -45.67 -10.41 -3.59
C ARG A 99 -44.67 -9.30 -3.92
N ASN A 100 -44.43 -8.37 -2.99
CA ASN A 100 -43.47 -7.28 -3.22
C ASN A 100 -42.01 -7.76 -3.27
N LEU A 101 -41.71 -8.88 -2.59
CA LEU A 101 -40.36 -9.47 -2.52
C LEU A 101 -40.12 -10.50 -3.64
N LEU A 102 -41.12 -11.31 -3.99
CA LEU A 102 -41.03 -12.35 -5.00
C LEU A 102 -41.44 -11.82 -6.38
N ARG A 103 -40.45 -11.62 -7.26
CA ARG A 103 -40.67 -10.98 -8.58
C ARG A 103 -40.72 -11.93 -9.77
N SER A 104 -40.43 -13.22 -9.59
CA SER A 104 -40.45 -14.14 -10.74
C SER A 104 -41.89 -14.44 -11.16
N PRO A 105 -42.19 -14.55 -12.47
CA PRO A 105 -43.54 -14.80 -12.96
C PRO A 105 -44.20 -16.04 -12.34
N GLU A 106 -43.41 -17.12 -12.16
CA GLU A 106 -43.90 -18.38 -11.59
C GLU A 106 -44.27 -18.23 -10.11
N ASN A 107 -43.47 -17.49 -9.34
CA ASN A 107 -43.77 -17.21 -7.94
C ASN A 107 -44.99 -16.31 -7.80
N LEU A 108 -45.12 -15.31 -8.67
CA LEU A 108 -46.28 -14.41 -8.69
C LEU A 108 -47.57 -15.19 -8.99
N GLN A 109 -47.53 -16.14 -9.93
CA GLN A 109 -48.68 -17.00 -10.23
C GLN A 109 -49.12 -17.84 -9.02
N LEU A 110 -48.17 -18.41 -8.26
CA LEU A 110 -48.47 -19.17 -7.04
C LEU A 110 -49.00 -18.27 -5.92
N LEU A 111 -48.48 -17.06 -5.79
CA LEU A 111 -48.98 -16.08 -4.82
C LEU A 111 -50.38 -15.59 -5.20
N ASP A 112 -50.65 -15.35 -6.48
CA ASP A 112 -51.99 -15.03 -7.00
C ASP A 112 -52.98 -16.15 -6.68
N ALA A 113 -52.58 -17.41 -6.87
CA ALA A 113 -53.38 -18.57 -6.49
C ALA A 113 -53.65 -18.60 -4.97
N GLN A 114 -52.68 -18.29 -4.13
CA GLN A 114 -52.91 -18.18 -2.67
C GLN A 114 -53.83 -17.03 -2.29
N THR A 115 -53.68 -15.86 -2.92
CA THR A 115 -54.57 -14.73 -2.68
C THR A 115 -56.00 -15.08 -3.06
N GLN A 116 -56.21 -15.77 -4.20
CA GLN A 116 -57.53 -16.23 -4.58
C GLN A 116 -58.07 -17.29 -3.61
N ALA A 117 -57.24 -18.27 -3.21
CA ALA A 117 -57.63 -19.28 -2.23
C ALA A 117 -58.03 -18.66 -0.86
N THR A 118 -57.33 -17.60 -0.44
CA THR A 118 -57.64 -16.85 0.79
C THR A 118 -59.00 -16.15 0.69
N ARG A 119 -59.32 -15.55 -0.47
CA ARG A 119 -60.64 -14.95 -0.73
C ARG A 119 -61.75 -16.01 -0.74
N ASP A 120 -61.51 -17.14 -1.40
CA ASP A 120 -62.46 -18.25 -1.45
C ASP A 120 -62.68 -18.86 -0.06
N TYR A 121 -61.63 -18.90 0.76
CA TYR A 121 -61.71 -19.33 2.15
C TYR A 121 -62.58 -18.36 2.95
N ARG A 122 -62.33 -17.04 2.83
CA ARG A 122 -63.12 -16.00 3.48
C ARG A 122 -64.61 -16.11 3.12
N GLN A 123 -64.94 -16.25 1.84
CA GLN A 123 -66.33 -16.44 1.43
C GLN A 123 -66.94 -17.70 2.04
N SER A 124 -66.20 -18.82 2.01
CA SER A 124 -66.68 -20.08 2.58
C SER A 124 -66.86 -19.98 4.11
N PHE A 125 -66.05 -19.17 4.79
CA PHE A 125 -66.22 -18.89 6.21
C PHE A 125 -67.50 -18.10 6.49
N GLU A 126 -67.78 -17.05 5.72
CA GLU A 126 -69.04 -16.28 5.86
C GLU A 126 -70.27 -17.15 5.55
N ASP A 127 -70.19 -18.00 4.53
CA ASP A 127 -71.24 -18.97 4.20
C ASP A 127 -71.50 -19.94 5.36
N MET A 128 -70.43 -20.44 6.00
CA MET A 128 -70.52 -21.27 7.20
C MET A 128 -71.16 -20.50 8.36
N SER A 129 -70.72 -19.28 8.65
CA SER A 129 -71.27 -18.47 9.74
C SER A 129 -72.76 -18.20 9.57
N LYS A 130 -73.19 -17.84 8.36
CA LYS A 130 -74.62 -17.64 8.05
C LYS A 130 -75.43 -18.92 8.17
N ALA A 131 -74.85 -20.06 7.76
CA ALA A 131 -75.49 -21.36 7.92
C ALA A 131 -75.67 -21.70 9.42
N ILE A 132 -74.68 -21.42 10.26
CA ILE A 132 -74.77 -21.61 11.71
C ILE A 132 -75.83 -20.70 12.34
N GLU A 133 -75.91 -19.44 11.96
CA GLU A 133 -76.99 -18.53 12.42
C GLU A 133 -78.38 -19.07 12.06
N THR A 134 -78.54 -19.55 10.82
CA THR A 134 -79.79 -20.17 10.34
C THR A 134 -80.10 -21.45 11.13
N ARG A 135 -79.08 -22.25 11.46
CA ARG A 135 -79.21 -23.46 12.25
C ARG A 135 -79.74 -23.15 13.66
N GLU A 136 -79.15 -22.18 14.36
CA GLU A 136 -79.56 -21.80 15.71
C GLU A 136 -80.96 -21.15 15.71
N ALA A 137 -81.26 -20.29 14.73
CA ALA A 137 -82.61 -19.75 14.57
C ALA A 137 -83.66 -20.85 14.34
N SER A 138 -83.31 -21.87 13.55
CA SER A 138 -84.18 -23.03 13.31
C SER A 138 -84.38 -23.87 14.58
N ARG A 139 -83.39 -23.98 15.46
CA ARG A 139 -83.55 -24.62 16.79
C ARG A 139 -84.53 -23.86 17.68
N SER A 140 -84.49 -22.53 17.68
CA SER A 140 -85.47 -21.71 18.41
C SER A 140 -86.89 -21.94 17.88
N GLN A 141 -87.06 -21.85 16.55
CA GLN A 141 -88.35 -22.08 15.87
C GLN A 141 -88.88 -23.49 16.11
N MET A 142 -87.99 -24.48 16.22
CA MET A 142 -88.33 -25.84 16.58
C MET A 142 -89.00 -25.89 17.98
N GLY A 143 -88.38 -25.26 18.99
CA GLY A 143 -88.95 -25.18 20.33
C GLY A 143 -90.33 -24.52 20.33
N GLU A 144 -90.43 -23.31 19.78
CA GLU A 144 -91.67 -22.51 19.75
C GLU A 144 -92.83 -23.25 19.05
N ASN A 145 -92.55 -23.93 17.93
CA ASN A 145 -93.60 -24.64 17.18
C ASN A 145 -94.02 -25.95 17.85
N ALA A 146 -93.09 -26.66 18.50
CA ALA A 146 -93.42 -27.84 19.29
C ALA A 146 -94.25 -27.46 20.53
N ASP A 147 -93.88 -26.38 21.22
CA ASP A 147 -94.59 -25.91 22.41
C ASP A 147 -96.03 -25.48 22.07
N LYS A 148 -96.27 -24.84 20.90
CA LYS A 148 -97.64 -24.59 20.42
C LYS A 148 -98.48 -25.87 20.30
N ALA A 149 -97.91 -26.97 19.81
CA ALA A 149 -98.63 -28.23 19.68
C ALA A 149 -98.92 -28.87 21.05
N VAL A 150 -97.96 -28.80 21.97
CA VAL A 150 -98.11 -29.26 23.36
C VAL A 150 -99.19 -28.44 24.08
N ASP A 151 -99.14 -27.12 24.03
CA ASP A 151 -100.10 -26.24 24.70
C ASP A 151 -101.55 -26.50 24.26
N GLN A 152 -101.78 -26.77 22.98
CA GLN A 152 -103.12 -27.10 22.48
C GLN A 152 -103.57 -28.48 22.95
N ALA A 153 -102.67 -29.47 22.95
CA ALA A 153 -102.97 -30.80 23.47
C ALA A 153 -103.31 -30.75 24.96
N ASP A 154 -102.54 -30.02 25.76
CA ASP A 154 -102.76 -29.86 27.21
C ASP A 154 -104.09 -29.17 27.52
N ARG A 155 -104.49 -28.17 26.72
CA ARG A 155 -105.81 -27.53 26.86
C ARG A 155 -106.94 -28.50 26.52
N ILE A 156 -106.81 -29.31 25.46
CA ILE A 156 -107.81 -30.34 25.12
C ILE A 156 -107.90 -31.38 26.25
N GLU A 157 -106.76 -31.84 26.78
CA GLU A 157 -106.70 -32.72 27.94
C GLU A 157 -107.48 -32.16 29.14
N ALA A 158 -107.24 -30.89 29.49
CA ALA A 158 -107.91 -30.22 30.59
C ALA A 158 -109.44 -30.11 30.39
N GLU A 159 -109.89 -29.77 29.18
CA GLU A 159 -111.31 -29.65 28.88
C GLU A 159 -112.03 -31.02 28.85
N LEU A 160 -111.38 -32.06 28.30
CA LEU A 160 -111.93 -33.42 28.30
C LEU A 160 -112.02 -34.02 29.71
N LEU A 161 -111.06 -33.69 30.58
CA LEU A 161 -111.08 -34.11 31.97
C LEU A 161 -112.25 -33.46 32.74
N LYS A 162 -112.53 -32.17 32.50
CA LYS A 162 -113.69 -31.47 33.09
C LYS A 162 -115.02 -32.04 32.60
N ALA A 163 -115.07 -32.52 31.35
CA ALA A 163 -116.25 -33.12 30.74
C ALA A 163 -116.47 -34.60 31.13
N ASP A 164 -115.62 -35.17 31.98
CA ASP A 164 -115.61 -36.59 32.40
C ASP A 164 -115.56 -37.58 31.21
N ASN A 165 -114.98 -37.17 30.08
CA ASN A 165 -114.86 -38.00 28.89
C ASN A 165 -113.53 -38.78 28.92
N ILE A 166 -113.50 -39.84 29.73
CA ILE A 166 -112.30 -40.64 30.00
C ILE A 166 -111.71 -41.27 28.74
N LEU A 167 -112.55 -41.70 27.78
CA LEU A 167 -112.07 -42.34 26.56
C LEU A 167 -111.35 -41.35 25.65
N ALA A 168 -111.95 -40.19 25.40
CA ALA A 168 -111.32 -39.11 24.63
C ALA A 168 -110.06 -38.60 25.34
N PHE A 169 -110.10 -38.44 26.67
CA PHE A 169 -108.94 -38.07 27.49
C PHE A 169 -107.75 -39.04 27.29
N LYS A 170 -107.99 -40.36 27.36
CA LYS A 170 -106.93 -41.35 27.10
C LYS A 170 -106.34 -41.26 25.69
N ARG A 171 -107.17 -40.90 24.70
CA ARG A 171 -106.73 -40.74 23.31
C ARG A 171 -105.83 -39.51 23.14
N ILE A 172 -106.21 -38.35 23.69
CA ILE A 172 -105.34 -37.15 23.63
C ILE A 172 -104.03 -37.35 24.40
N VAL A 173 -104.02 -38.05 25.53
CA VAL A 173 -102.77 -38.43 26.22
C VAL A 173 -101.86 -39.28 25.32
N GLY A 174 -102.43 -40.14 24.48
CA GLY A 174 -101.70 -40.87 23.45
C GLY A 174 -101.05 -39.96 22.41
N VAL A 175 -101.77 -38.94 21.95
CA VAL A 175 -101.25 -37.90 21.05
C VAL A 175 -100.12 -37.10 21.72
N SER A 176 -100.28 -36.69 22.98
CA SER A 176 -99.25 -35.99 23.74
C SER A 176 -97.97 -36.83 23.85
N LYS A 177 -98.07 -38.15 24.05
CA LYS A 177 -96.92 -39.07 24.00
C LYS A 177 -96.24 -39.08 22.62
N LEU A 178 -97.00 -39.08 21.53
CA LEU A 178 -96.44 -39.00 20.17
C LEU A 178 -95.71 -37.68 19.95
N ILE A 179 -96.26 -36.55 20.41
CA ILE A 179 -95.61 -35.24 20.34
C ILE A 179 -94.28 -35.26 21.13
N GLN A 180 -94.27 -35.82 22.33
CA GLN A 180 -93.03 -35.93 23.13
C GLN A 180 -92.01 -36.88 22.49
N GLN A 181 -92.46 -37.99 21.89
CA GLN A 181 -91.60 -38.88 21.11
C GLN A 181 -90.98 -38.16 19.91
N ALA A 182 -91.75 -37.32 19.20
CA ALA A 182 -91.24 -36.50 18.11
C ALA A 182 -90.15 -35.53 18.60
N ARG A 183 -90.39 -34.84 19.72
CA ARG A 183 -89.38 -33.95 20.35
C ARG A 183 -88.12 -34.70 20.74
N PHE A 184 -88.26 -35.91 21.29
CA PHE A 184 -87.13 -36.77 21.65
C PHE A 184 -86.29 -37.17 20.42
N GLN A 185 -86.94 -37.62 19.35
CA GLN A 185 -86.25 -38.01 18.11
C GLN A 185 -85.56 -36.83 17.43
N VAL A 186 -86.21 -35.66 17.37
CA VAL A 186 -85.61 -34.42 16.85
C VAL A 186 -84.40 -33.99 17.69
N ARG A 187 -84.47 -34.14 19.02
CA ARG A 187 -83.31 -33.86 19.89
C ARG A 187 -82.16 -34.84 19.62
N GLY A 188 -82.46 -36.12 19.38
CA GLY A 188 -81.47 -37.12 18.95
C GLY A 188 -80.84 -36.77 17.59
N TYR A 189 -81.65 -36.28 16.64
CA TYR A 189 -81.16 -35.79 15.35
C TYR A 189 -80.27 -34.56 15.49
N THR A 190 -80.72 -33.52 16.19
CA THR A 190 -79.96 -32.26 16.36
C THR A 190 -78.68 -32.43 17.18
N TYR A 191 -78.56 -33.51 17.96
CA TYR A 191 -77.31 -33.88 18.62
C TYR A 191 -76.38 -34.67 17.69
N SER A 192 -76.91 -35.66 16.96
CA SER A 192 -76.09 -36.56 16.13
C SER A 192 -75.75 -36.01 14.74
N GLY A 193 -76.62 -35.17 14.17
CA GLY A 193 -76.52 -34.66 12.81
C GLY A 193 -76.64 -35.72 11.70
N ARG A 194 -77.06 -36.94 12.02
CA ARG A 194 -77.05 -38.08 11.07
C ARG A 194 -78.37 -38.19 10.28
N PRO A 195 -78.31 -38.54 8.97
CA PRO A 195 -79.51 -38.69 8.14
C PRO A 195 -80.52 -39.72 8.66
N ASP A 196 -80.05 -40.82 9.28
CA ASP A 196 -80.95 -41.84 9.84
C ASP A 196 -81.83 -41.27 10.96
N PHE A 197 -81.25 -40.43 11.81
CA PHE A 197 -81.97 -39.76 12.89
C PHE A 197 -82.92 -38.69 12.36
N GLU A 198 -82.59 -38.04 11.23
CA GLU A 198 -83.51 -37.12 10.55
C GLU A 198 -84.78 -37.86 10.11
N LYS A 199 -84.60 -39.05 9.51
CA LYS A 199 -85.72 -39.89 9.06
C LYS A 199 -86.61 -40.30 10.22
N ASP A 200 -86.02 -40.74 11.32
CA ASP A 200 -86.77 -41.14 12.53
C ASP A 200 -87.49 -39.95 13.18
N ALA A 201 -86.85 -38.78 13.23
CA ALA A 201 -87.45 -37.55 13.70
C ALA A 201 -88.65 -37.12 12.85
N ASN A 202 -88.47 -37.07 11.53
CA ASN A 202 -89.55 -36.73 10.60
C ASN A 202 -90.71 -37.73 10.70
N LYS A 203 -90.42 -39.03 10.78
CA LYS A 203 -91.45 -40.05 10.97
C LYS A 203 -92.23 -39.82 12.26
N ALA A 204 -91.55 -39.55 13.38
CA ALA A 204 -92.22 -39.32 14.66
C ALA A 204 -93.12 -38.08 14.64
N ILE A 205 -92.73 -37.02 13.90
CA ILE A 205 -93.59 -35.85 13.68
C ILE A 205 -94.82 -36.23 12.85
N ASP A 206 -94.65 -37.00 11.77
CA ASP A 206 -95.76 -37.46 10.92
C ASP A 206 -96.74 -38.36 11.70
N ASP A 207 -96.21 -39.24 12.57
CA ASP A 207 -97.00 -40.09 13.45
C ASP A 207 -97.83 -39.24 14.44
N ALA A 208 -97.25 -38.17 14.99
CA ALA A 208 -97.98 -37.23 15.87
C ALA A 208 -99.10 -36.48 15.12
N VAL A 209 -98.84 -36.00 13.90
CA VAL A 209 -99.88 -35.36 13.06
C VAL A 209 -100.99 -36.36 12.73
N THR A 210 -100.64 -37.59 12.38
CA THR A 210 -101.60 -38.68 12.11
C THR A 210 -102.45 -38.99 13.35
N GLY A 211 -101.82 -39.00 14.53
CA GLY A 211 -102.50 -39.14 15.81
C GLY A 211 -103.53 -38.03 16.06
N ILE A 212 -103.19 -36.76 15.80
CA ILE A 212 -104.12 -35.64 15.94
C ILE A 212 -105.29 -35.76 14.94
N ASN A 213 -105.03 -36.11 13.68
CA ASN A 213 -106.08 -36.30 12.68
C ASN A 213 -107.04 -37.44 13.04
N THR A 214 -106.51 -38.53 13.61
CA THR A 214 -107.33 -39.65 14.10
C THR A 214 -108.20 -39.21 15.26
N LEU A 215 -107.62 -38.48 16.23
CA LEU A 215 -108.35 -37.91 17.36
C LEU A 215 -109.47 -36.95 16.90
N ALA A 216 -109.23 -36.14 15.85
CA ALA A 216 -110.22 -35.21 15.31
C ALA A 216 -111.49 -35.90 14.81
N GLY A 217 -111.40 -37.13 14.29
CA GLY A 217 -112.58 -37.92 13.90
C GLY A 217 -113.29 -38.58 15.09
N ASP A 218 -112.66 -38.58 16.26
CA ASP A 218 -113.01 -39.36 17.45
C ASP A 218 -113.60 -38.50 18.59
N ILE A 219 -113.49 -37.16 18.51
CA ILE A 219 -113.95 -36.22 19.56
C ILE A 219 -114.90 -35.15 18.98
N SER A 220 -115.52 -34.35 19.86
CA SER A 220 -116.43 -33.27 19.43
C SER A 220 -115.76 -32.30 18.46
N SER A 221 -116.52 -31.82 17.47
CA SER A 221 -116.06 -30.79 16.54
C SER A 221 -115.64 -29.49 17.22
N ASP A 222 -116.08 -29.25 18.46
CA ASP A 222 -115.72 -28.07 19.26
C ASP A 222 -114.20 -27.93 19.48
N TYR A 223 -113.48 -29.06 19.48
CA TYR A 223 -112.02 -29.07 19.63
C TYR A 223 -111.27 -28.87 18.30
N SER A 224 -111.96 -28.83 17.16
CA SER A 224 -111.34 -28.72 15.83
C SER A 224 -110.39 -27.53 15.69
N PRO A 225 -110.71 -26.30 16.18
CA PRO A 225 -109.77 -25.18 16.09
C PRO A 225 -108.45 -25.43 16.82
N MET A 226 -108.50 -26.09 17.98
CA MET A 226 -107.32 -26.40 18.79
C MET A 226 -106.47 -27.49 18.13
N LEU A 227 -107.12 -28.54 17.61
CA LEU A 227 -106.46 -29.61 16.85
C LEU A 227 -105.78 -29.06 15.58
N GLN A 228 -106.44 -28.13 14.87
CA GLN A 228 -105.84 -27.46 13.70
C GLN A 228 -104.63 -26.61 14.09
N GLN A 229 -104.68 -25.89 15.22
CA GLN A 229 -103.51 -25.16 15.73
C GLN A 229 -102.37 -26.09 16.14
N ALA A 230 -102.68 -27.25 16.72
CA ALA A 230 -101.68 -28.26 17.05
C ALA A 230 -100.99 -28.83 15.80
N ILE A 231 -101.77 -29.14 14.75
CA ILE A 231 -101.24 -29.57 13.45
C ILE A 231 -100.38 -28.47 12.82
N ALA A 232 -100.82 -27.21 12.86
CA ALA A 232 -100.04 -26.08 12.36
C ALA A 232 -98.70 -25.94 13.11
N GLY A 233 -98.70 -26.15 14.43
CA GLY A 233 -97.50 -26.24 15.25
C GLY A 233 -96.57 -27.36 14.79
N LEU A 234 -97.06 -28.59 14.62
CA LEU A 234 -96.25 -29.72 14.16
C LEU A 234 -95.73 -29.55 12.72
N ASN A 235 -96.50 -28.94 11.82
CA ASN A 235 -96.05 -28.62 10.47
C ASN A 235 -94.95 -27.56 10.49
N GLY A 236 -95.10 -26.52 11.32
CA GLY A 236 -94.04 -25.54 11.57
C GLY A 236 -92.79 -26.16 12.18
N TYR A 237 -92.98 -27.13 13.08
CA TYR A 237 -91.90 -27.91 13.69
C TYR A 237 -91.13 -28.70 12.63
N ARG A 238 -91.83 -29.44 11.77
CA ARG A 238 -91.25 -30.18 10.64
C ARG A 238 -90.50 -29.28 9.67
N ALA A 239 -91.06 -28.12 9.33
CA ALA A 239 -90.40 -27.15 8.46
C ALA A 239 -89.11 -26.61 9.10
N ALA A 240 -89.11 -26.34 10.41
CA ALA A 240 -87.91 -25.91 11.13
C ALA A 240 -86.84 -27.00 11.19
N VAL A 241 -87.22 -28.28 11.35
CA VAL A 241 -86.30 -29.43 11.24
C VAL A 241 -85.65 -29.48 9.85
N GLY A 242 -86.43 -29.27 8.78
CA GLY A 242 -85.90 -29.20 7.41
C GLY A 242 -84.90 -28.06 7.20
N LYS A 243 -85.21 -26.85 7.70
CA LYS A 243 -84.28 -25.71 7.65
C LYS A 243 -82.98 -25.98 8.41
N TYR A 244 -83.07 -26.63 9.57
CA TYR A 244 -81.89 -27.03 10.34
C TYR A 244 -81.02 -28.01 9.58
N ARG A 245 -81.61 -29.01 8.92
CA ARG A 245 -80.88 -29.95 8.06
C ARG A 245 -80.11 -29.23 6.96
N ASP A 246 -80.78 -28.36 6.23
CA ASP A 246 -80.18 -27.63 5.11
C ASP A 246 -79.04 -26.72 5.58
N ALA A 247 -79.24 -26.03 6.70
CA ALA A 247 -78.22 -25.23 7.35
C ALA A 247 -77.01 -26.07 7.81
N GLN A 248 -77.25 -27.24 8.41
CA GLN A 248 -76.19 -28.15 8.83
C GLN A 248 -75.39 -28.69 7.62
N ALA A 249 -76.08 -29.03 6.53
CA ALA A 249 -75.44 -29.47 5.29
C ALA A 249 -74.59 -28.36 4.64
N ALA A 250 -75.13 -27.13 4.57
CA ALA A 250 -74.40 -25.97 4.05
C ALA A 250 -73.16 -25.65 4.90
N SER A 251 -73.28 -25.67 6.23
CA SER A 251 -72.14 -25.48 7.14
C SER A 251 -71.06 -26.54 6.93
N LYS A 252 -71.45 -27.81 6.75
CA LYS A 252 -70.51 -28.90 6.51
C LYS A 252 -69.79 -28.76 5.16
N ALA A 253 -70.51 -28.43 4.09
CA ALA A 253 -69.92 -28.22 2.76
C ALA A 253 -68.92 -27.05 2.77
N ALA A 254 -69.25 -25.96 3.45
CA ALA A 254 -68.36 -24.82 3.63
C ALA A 254 -67.09 -25.20 4.42
N LEU A 255 -67.24 -26.00 5.48
CA LEU A 255 -66.13 -26.53 6.27
C LEU A 255 -65.20 -27.43 5.45
N GLU A 256 -65.74 -28.33 4.65
CA GLU A 256 -64.98 -29.22 3.76
C GLU A 256 -64.19 -28.40 2.73
N LYS A 257 -64.83 -27.41 2.10
CA LYS A 257 -64.17 -26.49 1.16
C LYS A 257 -63.02 -25.73 1.82
N MET A 258 -63.24 -25.14 3.00
CA MET A 258 -62.19 -24.46 3.76
C MET A 258 -61.04 -25.40 4.16
N THR A 259 -61.36 -26.65 4.49
CA THR A 259 -60.34 -27.66 4.83
C THR A 259 -59.44 -27.94 3.62
N THR A 260 -60.02 -28.17 2.44
CA THR A 260 -59.27 -28.38 1.20
C THR A 260 -58.46 -27.15 0.80
N LEU A 261 -59.03 -25.96 0.90
CA LEU A 261 -58.33 -24.70 0.64
C LEU A 261 -57.13 -24.53 1.59
N GLY A 262 -57.33 -24.74 2.90
CA GLY A 262 -56.24 -24.65 3.87
C GLY A 262 -55.09 -25.63 3.60
N VAL A 263 -55.40 -26.87 3.18
CA VAL A 263 -54.37 -27.84 2.77
C VAL A 263 -53.62 -27.38 1.52
N SER A 264 -54.36 -26.89 0.51
CA SER A 264 -53.77 -26.40 -0.75
C SER A 264 -52.88 -25.17 -0.52
N MET A 265 -53.30 -24.25 0.36
CA MET A 265 -52.52 -23.06 0.72
C MET A 265 -51.21 -23.45 1.41
N LEU A 266 -51.24 -24.37 2.38
CA LEU A 266 -50.01 -24.89 3.02
C LEU A 266 -49.09 -25.61 2.04
N ALA A 267 -49.65 -26.43 1.14
CA ALA A 267 -48.87 -27.10 0.10
C ALA A 267 -48.19 -26.09 -0.84
N THR A 268 -48.90 -25.03 -1.22
CA THR A 268 -48.37 -23.96 -2.07
C THR A 268 -47.27 -23.17 -1.36
N SER A 269 -47.46 -22.81 -0.08
CA SER A 269 -46.42 -22.17 0.73
C SER A 269 -45.17 -23.04 0.84
N ASN A 270 -45.34 -24.34 1.05
CA ASN A 270 -44.21 -25.27 1.13
C ASN A 270 -43.47 -25.42 -0.22
N ASP A 271 -44.20 -25.49 -1.34
CA ASP A 271 -43.59 -25.51 -2.69
C ASP A 271 -42.80 -24.22 -2.96
N LEU A 272 -43.34 -23.06 -2.59
CA LEU A 272 -42.64 -21.78 -2.67
C LEU A 272 -41.34 -21.78 -1.83
N ILE A 273 -41.39 -22.26 -0.59
CA ILE A 273 -40.20 -22.38 0.28
C ILE A 273 -39.16 -23.30 -0.34
N ILE A 274 -39.55 -24.48 -0.84
CA ILE A 274 -38.64 -25.44 -1.48
C ILE A 274 -37.98 -24.82 -2.72
N ARG A 275 -38.74 -24.10 -3.55
CA ARG A 275 -38.21 -23.40 -4.73
C ARG A 275 -37.21 -22.32 -4.35
N GLN A 276 -37.51 -21.51 -3.34
CA GLN A 276 -36.59 -20.47 -2.87
C GLN A 276 -35.31 -21.07 -2.30
N ASN A 277 -35.40 -22.14 -1.51
CA ASN A 277 -34.24 -22.86 -1.00
C ASN A 277 -33.38 -23.45 -2.13
N LYS A 278 -34.00 -24.14 -3.10
CA LYS A 278 -33.27 -24.70 -4.25
C LYS A 278 -32.55 -23.62 -5.05
N SER A 279 -33.21 -22.48 -5.26
CA SER A 279 -32.62 -21.36 -6.01
C SER A 279 -31.55 -20.64 -5.19
N ARG A 280 -31.68 -20.56 -3.86
CA ARG A 280 -30.64 -20.07 -2.94
C ARG A 280 -29.41 -20.95 -2.98
N ASP A 281 -29.58 -22.26 -2.96
CA ASP A 281 -28.47 -23.21 -2.96
C ASP A 281 -27.70 -23.16 -4.30
N ALA A 282 -28.41 -23.00 -5.42
CA ALA A 282 -27.80 -22.78 -6.74
C ALA A 282 -26.99 -21.46 -6.81
N ASP A 283 -27.56 -20.37 -6.30
CA ASP A 283 -26.85 -19.08 -6.23
C ASP A 283 -25.64 -19.14 -5.31
N SER A 284 -25.77 -19.79 -4.15
CA SER A 284 -24.67 -20.02 -3.20
C SER A 284 -23.53 -20.79 -3.86
N ALA A 285 -23.83 -21.89 -4.56
CA ALA A 285 -22.82 -22.68 -5.29
C ALA A 285 -22.12 -21.84 -6.37
N LYS A 286 -22.87 -21.01 -7.11
CA LYS A 286 -22.31 -20.10 -8.11
C LYS A 286 -21.39 -19.06 -7.47
N SER A 287 -21.80 -18.44 -6.37
CA SER A 287 -21.00 -17.48 -5.62
C SER A 287 -19.73 -18.08 -5.06
N VAL A 288 -19.80 -19.26 -4.44
CA VAL A 288 -18.63 -20.00 -3.95
C VAL A 288 -17.66 -20.26 -5.10
N THR A 289 -18.16 -20.70 -6.26
CA THR A 289 -17.35 -20.94 -7.45
C THR A 289 -16.68 -19.66 -7.96
N MET A 290 -17.41 -18.53 -8.01
CA MET A 290 -16.86 -17.23 -8.41
C MET A 290 -15.79 -16.72 -7.45
N ILE A 291 -16.02 -16.82 -6.13
CA ILE A 291 -15.04 -16.43 -5.11
C ILE A 291 -13.80 -17.31 -5.19
N ALA A 292 -13.97 -18.64 -5.35
CA ALA A 292 -12.85 -19.57 -5.50
C ALA A 292 -12.04 -19.25 -6.77
N ALA A 293 -12.70 -18.98 -7.91
CA ALA A 293 -12.04 -18.60 -9.15
C ALA A 293 -11.31 -17.25 -9.04
N ALA A 294 -11.93 -16.24 -8.43
CA ALA A 294 -11.30 -14.94 -8.18
C ALA A 294 -10.09 -15.06 -7.25
N THR A 295 -10.19 -15.87 -6.19
CA THR A 295 -9.08 -16.15 -5.26
C THR A 295 -7.94 -16.88 -5.95
N ALA A 296 -8.23 -17.91 -6.76
CA ALA A 296 -7.22 -18.63 -7.53
C ALA A 296 -6.50 -17.71 -8.52
N LEU A 297 -7.25 -16.86 -9.23
CA LEU A 297 -6.69 -15.87 -10.16
C LEU A 297 -5.79 -14.86 -9.41
N ALA A 298 -6.24 -14.35 -8.26
CA ALA A 298 -5.46 -13.43 -7.43
C ALA A 298 -4.14 -14.06 -6.95
N LEU A 299 -4.16 -15.34 -6.56
CA LEU A 299 -2.95 -16.09 -6.18
C LEU A 299 -1.98 -16.23 -7.35
N VAL A 300 -2.47 -16.65 -8.53
CA VAL A 300 -1.64 -16.80 -9.74
C VAL A 300 -1.00 -15.47 -10.12
N LEU A 301 -1.76 -14.38 -10.12
CA LEU A 301 -1.25 -13.04 -10.46
C LEU A 301 -0.27 -12.53 -9.39
N SER A 302 -0.49 -12.82 -8.11
CA SER A 302 0.42 -12.44 -7.03
C SER A 302 1.75 -13.19 -7.12
N ILE A 303 1.72 -14.49 -7.41
CA ILE A 303 2.92 -15.31 -7.66
C ILE A 303 3.68 -14.76 -8.88
N LEU A 304 2.96 -14.45 -9.96
CA LEU A 304 3.57 -13.89 -11.18
C LEU A 304 4.18 -12.51 -10.91
N ALA A 305 3.49 -11.63 -10.17
CA ALA A 305 4.01 -10.34 -9.77
C ALA A 305 5.26 -10.48 -8.89
N ALA A 306 5.24 -11.37 -7.89
CA ALA A 306 6.39 -11.65 -7.03
C ALA A 306 7.59 -12.18 -7.84
N TRP A 307 7.35 -13.07 -8.81
CA TRP A 307 8.38 -13.59 -9.69
C TRP A 307 8.98 -12.48 -10.59
N VAL A 308 8.14 -11.62 -11.18
CA VAL A 308 8.58 -10.50 -12.01
C VAL A 308 9.39 -9.49 -11.18
N ILE A 309 8.92 -9.13 -9.99
CA ILE A 309 9.60 -8.19 -9.08
C ILE A 309 10.95 -8.76 -8.65
N THR A 310 11.01 -10.01 -8.22
CA THR A 310 12.26 -10.70 -7.84
C THR A 310 13.27 -10.67 -9.00
N ARG A 311 12.83 -10.99 -10.22
CA ARG A 311 13.71 -10.98 -11.40
C ARG A 311 14.15 -9.57 -11.82
N GLN A 312 13.28 -8.56 -11.64
CA GLN A 312 13.55 -7.19 -12.08
C GLN A 312 14.34 -6.35 -11.07
N ILE A 313 14.30 -6.70 -9.79
CA ILE A 313 14.98 -5.96 -8.71
C ILE A 313 16.11 -6.78 -8.10
N THR A 314 15.82 -7.99 -7.60
CA THR A 314 16.77 -8.80 -6.83
C THR A 314 17.95 -9.28 -7.68
N THR A 315 17.70 -9.76 -8.91
CA THR A 315 18.79 -10.25 -9.78
C THR A 315 19.81 -9.17 -10.16
N PRO A 316 19.43 -7.98 -10.68
CA PRO A 316 20.40 -6.92 -10.95
C PRO A 316 21.11 -6.37 -9.70
N LEU A 317 20.44 -6.42 -8.54
CA LEU A 317 21.06 -6.04 -7.28
C LEU A 317 22.18 -7.02 -6.91
N GLN A 318 21.95 -8.33 -7.08
CA GLN A 318 22.97 -9.37 -6.88
C GLN A 318 24.14 -9.20 -7.88
N GLU A 319 23.87 -8.96 -9.16
CA GLU A 319 24.92 -8.69 -10.17
C GLU A 319 25.77 -7.46 -9.80
N THR A 320 25.13 -6.43 -9.23
CA THR A 320 25.82 -5.22 -8.78
C THR A 320 26.68 -5.50 -7.56
N LEU A 321 26.17 -6.29 -6.61
CA LEU A 321 26.90 -6.70 -5.40
C LEU A 321 28.17 -7.48 -5.76
N GLU A 322 28.08 -8.46 -6.67
CA GLU A 322 29.24 -9.25 -7.13
C GLU A 322 30.36 -8.40 -7.75
N VAL A 323 30.01 -7.26 -8.37
CA VAL A 323 30.99 -6.35 -8.96
C VAL A 323 31.63 -5.49 -7.89
N VAL A 324 30.85 -5.01 -6.93
CA VAL A 324 31.38 -4.26 -5.78
C VAL A 324 32.32 -5.12 -4.95
N GLU A 325 31.98 -6.39 -4.68
CA GLU A 325 32.86 -7.32 -3.97
C GLU A 325 34.21 -7.51 -4.68
N ARG A 326 34.21 -7.59 -6.02
CA ARG A 326 35.44 -7.67 -6.82
C ARG A 326 36.28 -6.40 -6.79
N VAL A 327 35.64 -5.23 -6.87
CA VAL A 327 36.33 -3.95 -6.70
C VAL A 327 36.95 -3.86 -5.31
N ALA A 328 36.23 -4.31 -4.28
CA ALA A 328 36.74 -4.36 -2.90
C ALA A 328 37.92 -5.34 -2.74
N SER A 329 37.96 -6.42 -3.52
CA SER A 329 39.10 -7.34 -3.56
C SER A 329 40.26 -6.86 -4.44
N GLY A 330 40.19 -5.65 -5.01
CA GLY A 330 41.24 -5.06 -5.84
C GLY A 330 41.20 -5.43 -7.33
N ASP A 331 40.20 -6.18 -7.80
CA ASP A 331 40.04 -6.49 -9.22
C ASP A 331 39.24 -5.37 -9.93
N LEU A 332 39.97 -4.47 -10.59
CA LEU A 332 39.42 -3.37 -11.39
C LEU A 332 39.33 -3.69 -12.89
N SER A 333 39.50 -4.95 -13.30
CA SER A 333 39.62 -5.32 -14.72
C SER A 333 38.30 -5.32 -15.50
N ARG A 334 37.18 -5.53 -14.81
CA ARG A 334 35.85 -5.68 -15.43
C ARG A 334 35.19 -4.33 -15.68
N ASN A 335 34.48 -4.22 -16.80
CA ASN A 335 33.56 -3.12 -17.07
C ASN A 335 32.12 -3.63 -16.91
N LEU A 336 31.35 -2.95 -16.08
CA LEU A 336 29.93 -3.18 -15.90
C LEU A 336 29.17 -2.59 -17.09
N LYS A 337 28.45 -3.43 -17.85
CA LYS A 337 27.60 -2.98 -18.95
C LYS A 337 26.25 -2.53 -18.40
N VAL A 338 25.98 -1.24 -18.46
CA VAL A 338 24.74 -0.65 -17.94
C VAL A 338 23.74 -0.40 -19.08
N ASP A 339 22.84 -1.36 -19.30
CA ASP A 339 21.79 -1.25 -20.32
C ASP A 339 20.45 -0.71 -19.76
N ARG A 340 20.33 -0.53 -18.44
CA ARG A 340 19.11 -0.07 -17.74
C ARG A 340 19.12 1.43 -17.42
N LYS A 341 17.94 2.04 -17.41
CA LYS A 341 17.75 3.48 -17.13
C LYS A 341 17.05 3.79 -15.79
N ASP A 342 16.71 2.77 -15.01
CA ASP A 342 16.05 2.92 -13.71
C ASP A 342 17.05 3.22 -12.57
N GLU A 343 16.58 3.26 -11.31
CA GLU A 343 17.44 3.54 -10.16
C GLU A 343 18.59 2.52 -10.03
N LEU A 344 18.35 1.25 -10.36
CA LEU A 344 19.40 0.23 -10.39
C LEU A 344 20.41 0.49 -11.52
N GLY A 345 19.95 0.91 -12.71
CA GLY A 345 20.85 1.36 -13.78
C GLY A 345 21.72 2.57 -13.37
N LYS A 346 21.16 3.55 -12.64
CA LYS A 346 21.92 4.70 -12.11
C LYS A 346 22.96 4.28 -11.07
N LEU A 347 22.62 3.33 -10.19
CA LEU A 347 23.54 2.75 -9.21
C LEU A 347 24.70 2.05 -9.92
N GLN A 348 24.39 1.16 -10.87
CA GLN A 348 25.34 0.45 -11.71
C GLN A 348 26.30 1.41 -12.45
N ALA A 349 25.77 2.47 -13.08
CA ALA A 349 26.58 3.47 -13.77
C ALA A 349 27.50 4.26 -12.83
N THR A 350 27.05 4.51 -11.61
CA THR A 350 27.86 5.22 -10.60
C THR A 350 29.00 4.35 -10.08
N ILE A 351 28.74 3.06 -9.82
CA ILE A 351 29.78 2.09 -9.47
C ILE A 351 30.80 1.98 -10.61
N GLN A 352 30.37 1.90 -11.87
CA GLN A 352 31.29 1.86 -13.01
C GLN A 352 32.19 3.09 -13.08
N ARG A 353 31.65 4.31 -12.87
CA ARG A 353 32.45 5.54 -12.83
C ARG A 353 33.49 5.51 -11.70
N MET A 354 33.11 4.99 -10.53
CA MET A 354 34.02 4.80 -9.40
C MET A 354 35.14 3.82 -9.75
N THR A 355 34.83 2.66 -10.35
CA THR A 355 35.82 1.68 -10.81
C THR A 355 36.79 2.27 -11.83
N VAL A 356 36.31 3.07 -12.78
CA VAL A 356 37.18 3.76 -13.76
C VAL A 356 38.11 4.76 -13.07
N SER A 357 37.57 5.58 -12.16
CA SER A 357 38.35 6.57 -11.42
C SER A 357 39.43 5.90 -10.55
N LEU A 358 39.11 4.77 -9.90
CA LEU A 358 40.08 3.98 -9.15
C LEU A 358 41.17 3.41 -10.08
N ARG A 359 40.80 2.95 -11.28
CA ARG A 359 41.75 2.42 -12.27
C ARG A 359 42.71 3.51 -12.76
N GLU A 360 42.20 4.71 -13.02
CA GLU A 360 43.00 5.88 -13.40
C GLU A 360 43.94 6.32 -12.27
N LEU A 361 43.46 6.35 -11.02
CA LEU A 361 44.31 6.65 -9.86
C LEU A 361 45.43 5.62 -9.69
N VAL A 362 45.13 4.32 -9.78
CA VAL A 362 46.15 3.26 -9.71
C VAL A 362 47.12 3.34 -10.91
N GLY A 363 46.63 3.68 -12.10
CA GLY A 363 47.46 3.94 -13.27
C GLY A 363 48.42 5.11 -13.06
N GLY A 364 47.93 6.25 -12.58
CA GLY A 364 48.75 7.42 -12.26
C GLY A 364 49.78 7.16 -11.16
N ILE A 365 49.45 6.33 -10.15
CA ILE A 365 50.42 5.87 -9.16
C ILE A 365 51.52 5.04 -9.83
N ARG A 366 51.16 4.11 -10.72
CA ARG A 366 52.13 3.28 -11.45
C ARG A 366 53.07 4.14 -12.32
N ASP A 367 52.52 5.13 -13.03
CA ASP A 367 53.30 6.04 -13.87
C ASP A 367 54.22 6.91 -13.00
N GLY A 368 53.72 7.43 -11.87
CA GLY A 368 54.53 8.16 -10.90
C GLY A 368 55.67 7.33 -10.29
N VAL A 369 55.41 6.06 -9.95
CA VAL A 369 56.46 5.13 -9.50
C VAL A 369 57.49 4.88 -10.60
N THR A 370 57.07 4.81 -11.87
CA THR A 370 57.99 4.64 -13.01
C THR A 370 58.87 5.88 -13.21
N GLN A 371 58.28 7.08 -13.08
CA GLN A 371 59.02 8.34 -13.16
C GLN A 371 60.06 8.44 -12.02
N ILE A 372 59.67 8.13 -10.79
CA ILE A 372 60.60 8.10 -9.64
C ILE A 372 61.75 7.12 -9.89
N ALA A 373 61.47 5.94 -10.45
CA ALA A 373 62.51 4.97 -10.78
C ALA A 373 63.50 5.54 -11.82
N SER A 374 63.01 6.20 -12.87
CA SER A 374 63.85 6.86 -13.87
C SER A 374 64.68 8.01 -13.29
N GLU A 375 64.09 8.86 -12.46
CA GLU A 375 64.79 9.97 -11.78
C GLU A 375 65.86 9.45 -10.81
N ALA A 376 65.61 8.31 -10.16
CA ALA A 376 66.60 7.65 -9.32
C ALA A 376 67.80 7.12 -10.13
N GLU A 377 67.58 6.58 -11.34
CA GLU A 377 68.66 6.20 -12.26
C GLU A 377 69.47 7.41 -12.73
N GLU A 378 68.81 8.51 -13.10
CA GLU A 378 69.48 9.76 -13.49
C GLU A 378 70.30 10.34 -12.33
N LEU A 379 69.74 10.36 -11.12
CA LEU A 379 70.44 10.81 -9.92
C LEU A 379 71.67 9.94 -9.64
N SER A 380 71.58 8.62 -9.84
CA SER A 380 72.71 7.71 -9.72
C SER A 380 73.83 8.07 -10.70
N ALA A 381 73.49 8.34 -11.96
CA ALA A 381 74.46 8.76 -12.98
C ALA A 381 75.11 10.12 -12.67
N VAL A 382 74.33 11.12 -12.22
CA VAL A 382 74.86 12.43 -11.78
C VAL A 382 75.78 12.28 -10.58
N THR A 383 75.46 11.38 -9.65
CA THR A 383 76.29 11.09 -8.48
C THR A 383 77.63 10.48 -8.90
N GLU A 384 77.65 9.54 -9.85
CA GLU A 384 78.89 8.99 -10.43
C GLU A 384 79.73 10.07 -11.11
N GLN A 385 79.12 10.92 -11.95
CA GLN A 385 79.82 12.03 -12.60
C GLN A 385 80.41 13.01 -11.57
N THR A 386 79.66 13.34 -10.52
CA THR A 386 80.12 14.21 -9.44
C THR A 386 81.31 13.59 -8.71
N SER A 387 81.26 12.28 -8.43
CA SER A 387 82.39 11.55 -7.84
C SER A 387 83.65 11.63 -8.69
N ALA A 388 83.52 11.45 -10.02
CA ALA A 388 84.62 11.61 -10.96
C ALA A 388 85.17 13.05 -11.01
N GLY A 389 84.29 14.06 -10.95
CA GLY A 389 84.65 15.47 -10.87
C GLY A 389 85.44 15.81 -9.59
N VAL A 390 84.97 15.31 -8.44
CA VAL A 390 85.67 15.45 -7.14
C VAL A 390 87.06 14.80 -7.20
N ASN A 391 87.19 13.64 -7.84
CA ASN A 391 88.49 13.00 -8.01
C ASN A 391 89.44 13.82 -8.91
N SER A 392 88.92 14.46 -9.97
CA SER A 392 89.72 15.37 -10.80
C SER A 392 90.15 16.62 -10.03
N GLN A 393 89.25 17.21 -9.24
CA GLN A 393 89.55 18.35 -8.36
C GLN A 393 90.62 18.00 -7.33
N LYS A 394 90.62 16.77 -6.80
CA LYS A 394 91.70 16.28 -5.92
C LYS A 394 93.06 16.30 -6.63
N VAL A 395 93.14 15.80 -7.86
CA VAL A 395 94.38 15.79 -8.65
C VAL A 395 94.89 17.21 -8.91
N GLU A 396 93.99 18.13 -9.26
CA GLU A 396 94.34 19.55 -9.45
C GLU A 396 94.85 20.19 -8.14
N THR A 397 94.27 19.81 -7.00
CA THR A 397 94.73 20.25 -5.67
C THR A 397 96.14 19.73 -5.36
N ASP A 398 96.47 18.48 -5.71
CA ASP A 398 97.82 17.92 -5.57
C ASP A 398 98.85 18.66 -6.45
N GLN A 399 98.44 19.10 -7.65
CA GLN A 399 99.28 19.96 -8.50
C GLN A 399 99.51 21.33 -7.87
N VAL A 400 98.49 21.96 -7.29
CA VAL A 400 98.64 23.22 -6.55
C VAL A 400 99.61 23.03 -5.37
N ALA A 401 99.50 21.92 -4.62
CA ALA A 401 100.43 21.62 -3.54
C ALA A 401 101.88 21.49 -4.05
N THR A 402 102.07 20.87 -5.22
CA THR A 402 103.39 20.78 -5.88
C THR A 402 103.91 22.16 -6.28
N ALA A 403 103.07 23.00 -6.88
CA ALA A 403 103.44 24.38 -7.25
C ALA A 403 103.80 25.22 -6.02
N MET A 404 103.11 25.06 -4.89
CA MET A 404 103.46 25.71 -3.62
C MET A 404 104.83 25.25 -3.08
N HIS A 405 105.20 23.98 -3.33
CA HIS A 405 106.50 23.44 -2.96
C HIS A 405 107.64 24.07 -3.78
N GLU A 406 107.46 24.24 -5.09
CA GLU A 406 108.40 24.98 -5.95
C GLU A 406 108.48 26.45 -5.53
N MET A 407 107.34 27.07 -5.25
CA MET A 407 107.27 28.48 -4.82
C MET A 407 108.09 28.71 -3.55
N THR A 408 108.01 27.79 -2.59
CA THR A 408 108.80 27.83 -1.35
C THR A 408 110.31 27.75 -1.62
N ALA A 409 110.73 26.93 -2.57
CA ALA A 409 112.14 26.83 -2.97
C ALA A 409 112.64 28.14 -3.61
N THR A 410 111.85 28.76 -4.50
CA THR A 410 112.19 30.08 -5.05
C THR A 410 112.27 31.17 -3.99
N VAL A 411 111.39 31.16 -2.99
CA VAL A 411 111.46 32.14 -1.88
C VAL A 411 112.74 31.98 -1.07
N GLN A 412 113.19 30.73 -0.81
CA GLN A 412 114.49 30.48 -0.16
C GLN A 412 115.67 30.96 -1.02
N GLU A 413 115.60 30.77 -2.34
CA GLU A 413 116.64 31.24 -3.26
C GLU A 413 116.73 32.76 -3.31
N VAL A 414 115.58 33.45 -3.33
CA VAL A 414 115.53 34.93 -3.24
C VAL A 414 116.10 35.42 -1.91
N ALA A 415 115.81 34.76 -0.80
CA ALA A 415 116.37 35.10 0.50
C ALA A 415 117.90 34.98 0.53
N ARG A 416 118.45 33.89 -0.04
CA ARG A 416 119.91 33.69 -0.16
C ARG A 416 120.55 34.77 -1.04
N ASN A 417 119.96 35.09 -2.19
CA ASN A 417 120.46 36.15 -3.07
C ASN A 417 120.44 37.53 -2.38
N ALA A 418 119.44 37.81 -1.53
CA ALA A 418 119.38 39.05 -0.77
C ALA A 418 120.48 39.14 0.31
N GLU A 419 120.83 38.02 0.95
CA GLU A 419 121.92 37.93 1.93
C GLU A 419 123.29 38.14 1.27
N GLU A 420 123.55 37.46 0.14
CA GLU A 420 124.76 37.66 -0.66
C GLU A 420 124.91 39.12 -1.15
N ALA A 421 123.82 39.74 -1.60
CA ALA A 421 123.83 41.15 -2.01
C ALA A 421 124.14 42.09 -0.83
N SER A 422 123.65 41.79 0.37
CA SER A 422 123.95 42.54 1.58
C SER A 422 125.42 42.43 1.99
N GLU A 423 126.02 41.23 1.92
CA GLU A 423 127.46 41.05 2.19
C GLU A 423 128.33 41.79 1.16
N ALA A 424 127.96 41.74 -0.12
CA ALA A 424 128.65 42.48 -1.17
C ALA A 424 128.61 44.00 -0.94
N ALA A 425 127.47 44.53 -0.48
CA ALA A 425 127.33 45.95 -0.13
C ALA A 425 128.23 46.35 1.05
N VAL A 426 128.35 45.50 2.09
CA VAL A 426 129.25 45.73 3.24
C VAL A 426 130.72 45.71 2.81
N ALA A 427 131.10 44.81 1.90
CA ALA A 427 132.45 44.75 1.34
C ALA A 427 132.79 46.01 0.53
N ALA A 428 131.84 46.51 -0.28
CA ALA A 428 132.01 47.74 -1.04
C ALA A 428 132.18 48.99 -0.13
N ASP A 429 131.41 49.09 0.97
CA ASP A 429 131.56 50.18 1.96
C ASP A 429 132.97 50.19 2.60
N ARG A 430 133.51 49.01 2.95
CA ARG A 430 134.88 48.90 3.46
C ARG A 430 135.92 49.38 2.43
N GLN A 431 135.78 48.98 1.18
CA GLN A 431 136.70 49.36 0.10
C GLN A 431 136.67 50.88 -0.15
N ALA A 432 135.48 51.50 -0.08
CA ALA A 432 135.32 52.95 -0.23
C ALA A 432 136.02 53.73 0.90
N ARG A 433 135.91 53.27 2.15
CA ARG A 433 136.59 53.88 3.32
C ARG A 433 138.12 53.79 3.23
N ASP A 434 138.66 52.67 2.73
CA ASP A 434 140.11 52.56 2.49
C ASP A 434 140.56 53.49 1.35
N GLY A 435 139.74 53.64 0.30
CA GLY A 435 139.96 54.62 -0.75
C GLY A 435 140.00 56.06 -0.25
N GLU A 436 139.07 56.44 0.65
CA GLU A 436 139.04 57.76 1.28
C GLU A 436 140.33 58.07 2.05
N ARG A 437 140.88 57.07 2.76
CA ARG A 437 142.15 57.21 3.49
C ARG A 437 143.34 57.48 2.54
N VAL A 438 143.41 56.78 1.42
CA VAL A 438 144.46 56.97 0.40
C VAL A 438 144.37 58.34 -0.27
N VAL A 439 143.15 58.82 -0.55
CA VAL A 439 142.92 60.16 -1.13
C VAL A 439 143.39 61.27 -0.17
N ASN A 440 143.11 61.14 1.13
CA ASN A 440 143.57 62.10 2.13
C ASN A 440 145.11 62.16 2.25
N GLU A 441 145.81 61.02 2.14
CA GLU A 441 147.28 61.00 2.08
C GLU A 441 147.84 61.71 0.84
N ALA A 442 147.17 61.57 -0.32
CA ALA A 442 147.56 62.23 -1.55
C ALA A 442 147.40 63.76 -1.48
N ILE A 443 146.31 64.26 -0.88
CA ILE A 443 146.09 65.70 -0.66
C ILE A 443 147.23 66.32 0.17
N ALA A 444 147.64 65.65 1.25
CA ALA A 444 148.73 66.11 2.11
C ALA A 444 150.13 66.13 1.43
N GLN A 445 150.32 65.34 0.35
CA GLN A 445 151.53 65.42 -0.47
C GLN A 445 151.45 66.57 -1.49
N ILE A 446 150.27 66.83 -2.07
CA ILE A 446 150.05 67.91 -3.03
C ILE A 446 150.26 69.29 -2.38
N GLU A 447 149.82 69.50 -1.14
CA GLU A 447 150.05 70.77 -0.42
C GLU A 447 151.54 71.05 -0.18
N ARG A 448 152.30 70.00 0.16
CA ARG A 448 153.77 70.10 0.31
C ARG A 448 154.46 70.44 -1.00
N LEU A 449 153.97 69.89 -2.11
CA LEU A 449 154.49 70.19 -3.45
C LEU A 449 154.19 71.64 -3.87
N ALA A 450 152.97 72.13 -3.62
CA ALA A 450 152.56 73.50 -3.93
C ALA A 450 153.43 74.55 -3.20
N SER A 451 153.76 74.30 -1.93
CA SER A 451 154.68 75.14 -1.15
C SER A 451 156.10 75.21 -1.77
N SER A 452 156.61 74.09 -2.27
CA SER A 452 157.93 74.03 -2.93
C SER A 452 157.98 74.77 -4.27
N VAL A 453 156.89 74.70 -5.05
CA VAL A 453 156.77 75.41 -6.34
C VAL A 453 156.66 76.92 -6.13
N GLY A 454 155.96 77.38 -5.09
CA GLY A 454 155.88 78.80 -4.71
C GLY A 454 157.25 79.42 -4.47
N ASN A 455 158.09 78.76 -3.67
CA ASN A 455 159.45 79.24 -3.36
C ASN A 455 160.36 79.31 -4.61
N SER A 456 160.17 78.42 -5.59
CA SER A 456 160.96 78.45 -6.84
C SER A 456 160.57 79.61 -7.77
N SER A 457 159.30 80.01 -7.79
CA SER A 457 158.81 81.12 -8.60
C SER A 457 159.35 82.47 -8.11
N GLU A 458 159.45 82.64 -6.79
CA GLU A 458 159.98 83.86 -6.16
C GLU A 458 161.46 84.06 -6.48
N ALA A 459 162.27 82.99 -6.46
CA ALA A 459 163.68 83.03 -6.85
C ALA A 459 163.89 83.38 -8.34
N MET A 460 163.01 82.90 -9.23
CA MET A 460 163.05 83.24 -10.66
C MET A 460 162.67 84.70 -10.94
N GLY A 461 161.74 85.26 -10.16
CA GLY A 461 161.35 86.68 -10.26
C GLY A 461 162.51 87.63 -9.94
N ALA A 462 163.27 87.32 -8.89
CA ALA A 462 164.44 88.13 -8.49
C ALA A 462 165.55 88.14 -9.56
N LEU A 463 165.78 87.02 -10.26
CA LEU A 463 166.81 86.90 -11.30
C LEU A 463 166.49 87.75 -12.54
N LYS A 464 165.21 87.83 -12.92
CA LYS A 464 164.76 88.62 -14.07
C LYS A 464 165.02 90.12 -13.84
N GLN A 465 164.79 90.59 -12.62
CA GLN A 465 164.91 92.01 -12.29
C GLN A 465 166.35 92.51 -12.33
N GLU A 466 167.35 91.68 -11.98
CA GLU A 466 168.75 92.07 -12.12
C GLU A 466 169.29 92.00 -13.56
N SER A 467 168.68 91.18 -14.42
CA SER A 467 169.07 91.14 -15.84
C SER A 467 168.67 92.41 -16.60
N ASP A 468 167.51 93.00 -16.26
CA ASP A 468 167.01 94.22 -16.90
C ASP A 468 167.86 95.46 -16.53
N LYS A 469 168.43 95.52 -15.32
CA LYS A 469 169.34 96.60 -14.91
C LYS A 469 170.62 96.64 -15.74
N ILE A 470 171.17 95.48 -16.11
CA ILE A 470 172.38 95.39 -16.94
C ILE A 470 172.13 95.95 -18.36
N GLY A 471 170.93 95.75 -18.91
CA GLY A 471 170.54 96.31 -20.21
C GLY A 471 170.57 97.84 -20.25
N SER A 472 170.12 98.49 -19.18
CA SER A 472 170.07 99.96 -19.12
C SER A 472 171.45 100.63 -19.14
N VAL A 473 172.49 99.96 -18.63
CA VAL A 473 173.85 100.51 -18.59
C VAL A 473 174.51 100.46 -19.98
N LEU A 474 174.17 99.46 -20.80
CA LEU A 474 174.68 99.34 -22.17
C LEU A 474 174.18 100.44 -23.10
N ASP A 475 172.95 100.93 -22.92
CA ASP A 475 172.41 102.04 -23.73
C ASP A 475 173.11 103.38 -23.46
N VAL A 476 173.58 103.62 -22.23
CA VAL A 476 174.32 104.84 -21.89
C VAL A 476 175.71 104.84 -22.53
N ILE A 477 176.36 103.67 -22.62
CA ILE A 477 177.67 103.53 -23.27
C ILE A 477 177.58 103.82 -24.77
N LYS A 478 176.44 103.47 -25.40
CA LYS A 478 176.19 103.74 -26.83
C LYS A 478 175.96 105.23 -27.12
N SER A 479 175.29 105.93 -26.20
CA SER A 479 175.00 107.37 -26.32
C SER A 479 176.25 108.26 -26.27
N VAL A 480 177.26 107.91 -25.47
CA VAL A 480 178.50 108.71 -25.37
C VAL A 480 179.43 108.50 -26.59
N ALA A 481 179.36 107.33 -27.23
CA ALA A 481 180.11 107.06 -28.46
C ALA A 481 179.63 107.91 -29.65
N GLU A 482 178.33 108.20 -29.75
CA GLU A 482 177.77 109.04 -30.83
C GLU A 482 178.09 110.53 -30.67
N GLN A 483 178.20 111.04 -29.43
CA GLN A 483 178.60 112.43 -29.20
C GLN A 483 180.08 112.70 -29.54
N THR A 484 180.90 111.66 -29.61
CA THR A 484 182.30 111.75 -30.05
C THR A 484 182.40 111.84 -31.58
N ASN A 485 181.42 111.30 -32.32
CA ASN A 485 181.43 111.28 -33.79
C ASN A 485 180.89 112.58 -34.42
N LEU A 486 180.02 113.33 -33.74
CA LEU A 486 179.31 114.47 -34.32
C LEU A 486 180.02 115.83 -34.23
N LEU A 487 181.11 115.98 -33.47
CA LEU A 487 181.91 117.22 -33.48
C LEU A 487 183.12 117.19 -34.43
N ALA A 488 183.43 116.06 -35.05
CA ALA A 488 184.49 115.95 -36.05
C ALA A 488 184.12 116.48 -37.46
N LEU A 489 182.89 116.94 -37.71
CA LEU A 489 182.38 117.23 -39.07
C LEU A 489 181.90 118.68 -39.34
N ASN A 490 182.02 119.63 -38.40
CA ASN A 490 181.55 121.03 -38.62
C ASN A 490 182.58 122.14 -38.28
N ALA A 491 183.89 121.87 -38.40
CA ALA A 491 184.94 122.90 -38.40
C ALA A 491 186.30 122.39 -38.97
N ALA A 492 186.40 121.77 -40.15
CA ALA A 492 186.22 122.39 -41.47
C ALA A 492 184.84 123.04 -41.71
#